data_AF-A0A6G1K505-F1
#
_entry.id   AF-A0A6G1K505-F1
#
_cell.length_a   1.000
_cell.length_b   1.000
_cell.length_c   1.000
_cell.angle_alpha   90.00
_cell.angle_beta   90.00
_cell.angle_gamma   90.00
#
_symmetry.space_group_name_H-M   'P 1'
#
loop_
_entity.id
_entity.type
_entity.pdbx_description
1 polymer ?
#
loop_
_entity_poly.entity_id
_entity_poly.type
_entity_poly.pdbx_seq_one_letter_code
_entity_poly.pdbx_strand_id
1 'polypeptide(L)'
;MSFLASCRLDLSLPTTFLLISSIIYATTATLGTVSIDQLLLFPEHQEYGSSATRPTEKAKVPSLHTPWSRKPYCTSSTANSKKYCIYTSNATGANGLSLITTPKVATEAIQYLSEDPLSNFLTQEQAELLYYNAPPYKVVEQIDGKGKGVVATRLIKKFETFMVDQASVVMDLNMKDHMGKRENMHILREAVRRLKRPESVTGLSGRHGVVSVMEDDKGETHEDKSEEMKGGDASGKVEEDVMETNAFGTTVAGESFRGLFPLVAVSVQGEFITSKREEKGHLC
;
A
#
# COMPACT_ATOMS: atom_id res chain seq x y z
N MET A 1 71.39 52.25 13.37
CA MET A 1 71.30 51.91 11.94
C MET A 1 69.92 51.33 11.72
N SER A 2 68.93 52.16 11.32
CA SER A 2 68.51 52.34 9.91
C SER A 2 67.51 51.24 9.51
N PHE A 3 66.28 51.43 9.02
CA PHE A 3 65.46 52.59 8.62
C PHE A 3 63.96 52.19 8.69
N LEU A 4 63.10 53.21 8.76
CA LEU A 4 61.64 53.21 8.72
C LEU A 4 61.02 52.58 7.46
N ALA A 5 59.76 52.12 7.54
CA ALA A 5 58.69 52.53 6.60
C ALA A 5 57.30 52.03 7.04
N SER A 6 56.46 52.97 7.52
CA SER A 6 55.01 52.87 7.48
C SER A 6 54.51 53.18 6.07
N CYS A 7 53.60 52.37 5.53
CA CYS A 7 52.74 52.78 4.43
C CYS A 7 51.29 52.79 4.91
N ARG A 8 50.77 54.00 5.17
CA ARG A 8 49.35 54.30 5.12
C ARG A 8 49.00 54.60 3.67
N LEU A 9 47.94 53.97 3.16
CA LEU A 9 47.29 54.35 1.92
C LEU A 9 45.88 54.79 2.27
N ASP A 10 45.74 56.11 2.47
CA ASP A 10 44.47 56.81 2.40
C ASP A 10 44.07 56.91 0.93
N LEU A 11 42.98 56.24 0.54
CA LEU A 11 42.38 56.42 -0.77
C LEU A 11 40.97 56.98 -0.58
N SER A 12 40.90 58.31 -0.55
CA SER A 12 39.65 59.06 -0.71
C SER A 12 39.25 59.04 -2.18
N LEU A 13 38.09 58.46 -2.49
CA LEU A 13 37.43 58.63 -3.78
C LEU A 13 35.95 58.95 -3.57
N PRO A 14 35.37 59.78 -4.45
CA PRO A 14 34.20 60.60 -4.16
C PRO A 14 32.90 59.79 -4.18
N THR A 15 32.02 60.12 -3.25
CA THR A 15 30.60 59.79 -3.24
C THR A 15 29.89 60.34 -4.47
N THR A 16 29.79 59.54 -5.52
CA THR A 16 28.80 59.70 -6.59
C THR A 16 27.48 59.08 -6.13
N PHE A 17 26.54 59.94 -5.73
CA PHE A 17 25.13 59.58 -5.56
C PHE A 17 24.54 59.20 -6.93
N LEU A 18 24.50 57.90 -7.23
CA LEU A 18 23.60 57.37 -8.25
C LEU A 18 22.24 57.17 -7.61
N LEU A 19 21.33 58.12 -7.84
CA LEU A 19 19.88 57.93 -7.67
C LEU A 19 19.42 56.86 -8.66
N ILE A 20 19.51 55.59 -8.25
CA ILE A 20 18.78 54.51 -8.92
C ILE A 20 17.33 54.72 -8.53
N SER A 21 16.58 55.33 -9.45
CA SER A 21 15.12 55.30 -9.45
C SER A 21 14.70 53.84 -9.50
N SER A 22 14.42 53.26 -8.33
CA SER A 22 13.72 52.00 -8.21
C SER A 22 12.33 52.21 -8.79
N ILE A 23 12.15 51.90 -10.06
CA ILE A 23 10.83 51.60 -10.61
C ILE A 23 10.38 50.34 -9.87
N ILE A 24 9.62 50.54 -8.80
CA ILE A 24 8.84 49.49 -8.17
C ILE A 24 7.82 49.08 -9.23
N TYR A 25 8.17 48.11 -10.06
CA TYR A 25 7.16 47.29 -10.69
C TYR A 25 6.47 46.56 -9.54
N ALA A 26 5.34 47.10 -9.11
CA ALA A 26 4.38 46.34 -8.35
C ALA A 26 3.94 45.19 -9.25
N THR A 27 4.64 44.06 -9.19
CA THR A 27 4.10 42.80 -9.62
C THR A 27 3.01 42.48 -8.62
N THR A 28 1.81 42.98 -8.88
CA THR A 28 0.60 42.39 -8.31
C THR A 28 0.61 40.96 -8.80
N ALA A 29 1.07 40.04 -7.95
CA ALA A 29 0.71 38.65 -8.10
C ALA A 29 -0.81 38.63 -7.98
N THR A 30 -1.48 38.61 -9.13
CA THR A 30 -2.88 38.24 -9.23
C THR A 30 -2.93 36.79 -8.77
N LEU A 31 -3.05 36.59 -7.46
CA LEU A 31 -3.66 35.39 -6.91
C LEU A 31 -5.01 35.30 -7.62
N GLY A 32 -5.08 34.41 -8.62
CA GLY A 32 -6.33 34.05 -9.24
C GLY A 32 -7.24 33.58 -8.13
N THR A 33 -8.15 34.45 -7.70
CA THR A 33 -9.30 34.06 -6.92
C THR A 33 -10.09 33.14 -7.83
N VAL A 34 -9.87 31.83 -7.70
CA VAL A 34 -10.77 30.84 -8.26
C VAL A 34 -12.10 31.07 -7.56
N SER A 35 -13.01 31.73 -8.25
CA SER A 35 -14.37 31.89 -7.76
C SER A 35 -14.97 30.49 -7.64
N ILE A 36 -15.39 30.11 -6.43
CA ILE A 36 -16.01 28.79 -6.19
C ILE A 36 -17.24 28.60 -7.09
N ASP A 37 -17.89 29.69 -7.49
CA ASP A 37 -19.03 29.67 -8.42
C ASP A 37 -18.63 29.31 -9.87
N GLN A 38 -17.36 29.44 -10.25
CA GLN A 38 -16.84 28.96 -11.56
C GLN A 38 -16.48 27.47 -11.56
N LEU A 39 -16.37 26.82 -10.39
CA LEU A 39 -16.20 25.37 -10.29
C LEU A 39 -17.54 24.62 -10.25
N LEU A 40 -18.65 25.34 -10.04
CA LEU A 40 -20.01 24.77 -9.98
C LEU A 40 -20.83 25.00 -11.26
N LEU A 41 -20.24 25.63 -12.29
CA LEU A 41 -20.86 25.82 -13.60
C LEU A 41 -20.13 25.02 -14.67
N PHE A 42 -20.30 23.69 -14.62
CA PHE A 42 -20.25 22.85 -15.81
C PHE A 42 -21.68 22.45 -16.22
N PRO A 43 -22.43 23.28 -16.98
CA PRO A 43 -23.55 22.80 -17.75
C PRO A 43 -23.02 22.42 -19.13
N GLU A 44 -22.52 21.19 -19.29
CA GLU A 44 -22.44 20.57 -20.61
C GLU A 44 -23.47 19.45 -20.73
N HIS A 45 -24.74 19.87 -20.61
CA HIS A 45 -25.79 19.29 -21.44
C HIS A 45 -25.57 19.77 -22.88
N GLN A 46 -24.92 18.95 -23.70
CA GLN A 46 -25.13 19.02 -25.14
C GLN A 46 -26.19 17.99 -25.55
N GLU A 47 -27.44 18.45 -25.60
CA GLU A 47 -28.42 17.87 -26.52
C GLU A 47 -28.18 18.42 -27.94
N TYR A 48 -28.35 17.51 -28.89
CA TYR A 48 -28.68 17.72 -30.31
C TYR A 48 -27.58 18.07 -31.33
N GLY A 49 -27.13 17.01 -32.01
CA GLY A 49 -26.52 17.07 -33.33
C GLY A 49 -26.77 15.77 -34.09
N SER A 50 -27.92 15.67 -34.75
CA SER A 50 -28.20 14.62 -35.73
C SER A 50 -27.17 14.64 -36.85
N SER A 51 -26.35 13.59 -36.94
CA SER A 51 -25.69 13.18 -38.17
C SER A 51 -25.60 11.68 -38.18
N ALA A 52 -26.32 11.07 -39.12
CA ALA A 52 -26.33 9.64 -39.35
C ALA A 52 -24.96 9.18 -39.87
N THR A 53 -24.25 8.36 -39.11
CA THR A 53 -23.29 7.39 -39.65
C THR A 53 -23.32 6.13 -38.80
N ARG A 54 -23.22 4.98 -39.47
CA ARG A 54 -23.60 3.63 -39.01
C ARG A 54 -22.84 3.10 -37.78
N PRO A 55 -23.44 2.10 -37.09
CA PRO A 55 -23.04 1.62 -35.77
C PRO A 55 -22.06 0.45 -35.85
N THR A 56 -21.09 0.39 -34.93
CA THR A 56 -20.75 -0.82 -34.14
C THR A 56 -19.66 -0.47 -33.13
N GLU A 57 -19.99 0.27 -32.07
CA GLU A 57 -19.31 0.10 -30.80
C GLU A 57 -20.38 -0.30 -29.80
N LYS A 58 -20.38 -1.58 -29.42
CA LYS A 58 -21.35 -2.11 -28.47
C LYS A 58 -21.14 -1.34 -27.16
N ALA A 59 -22.04 -0.42 -26.84
CA ALA A 59 -22.11 0.18 -25.52
C ALA A 59 -22.08 -0.95 -24.50
N LYS A 60 -20.98 -1.02 -23.73
CA LYS A 60 -20.73 -2.06 -22.75
C LYS A 60 -21.83 -1.95 -21.69
N VAL A 61 -22.81 -2.85 -21.75
CA VAL A 61 -23.87 -2.96 -20.74
C VAL A 61 -23.18 -3.02 -19.38
N PRO A 62 -23.43 -2.08 -18.46
CA PRO A 62 -22.81 -2.10 -17.15
C PRO A 62 -23.09 -3.45 -16.51
N SER A 63 -22.04 -4.11 -16.04
CA SER A 63 -22.22 -5.37 -15.34
C SER A 63 -23.10 -5.13 -14.11
N LEU A 64 -23.95 -6.09 -13.73
CA LEU A 64 -24.82 -6.01 -12.54
C LEU A 64 -24.07 -5.78 -11.21
N HIS A 65 -22.74 -5.83 -11.22
CA HIS A 65 -21.87 -5.69 -10.06
C HIS A 65 -20.92 -4.49 -10.16
N THR A 66 -21.12 -3.61 -11.14
CA THR A 66 -20.41 -2.31 -11.22
C THR A 66 -20.67 -1.54 -9.92
N PRO A 67 -19.65 -0.90 -9.28
CA PRO A 67 -18.29 -0.64 -9.76
C PRO A 67 -17.26 -1.76 -9.50
N TRP A 68 -17.66 -2.84 -8.84
CA TRP A 68 -16.75 -3.93 -8.50
C TRP A 68 -16.26 -4.66 -9.75
N SER A 69 -15.01 -5.12 -9.72
CA SER A 69 -14.40 -5.81 -10.86
C SER A 69 -14.96 -7.21 -11.10
N ARG A 70 -15.63 -7.80 -10.09
CA ARG A 70 -16.20 -9.15 -10.13
C ARG A 70 -17.48 -9.21 -9.28
N LYS A 71 -18.38 -10.15 -9.59
CA LYS A 71 -19.60 -10.41 -8.80
C LYS A 71 -19.26 -10.67 -7.33
N PRO A 72 -19.86 -9.96 -6.35
CA PRO A 72 -19.56 -10.20 -4.93
C PRO A 72 -19.78 -11.65 -4.51
N TYR A 73 -18.88 -12.18 -3.68
CA TYR A 73 -19.00 -13.51 -3.08
C TYR A 73 -19.48 -13.35 -1.66
N CYS A 74 -20.58 -13.98 -1.28
CA CYS A 74 -21.19 -13.77 0.02
C CYS A 74 -21.37 -15.06 0.79
N THR A 75 -21.14 -14.97 2.10
CA THR A 75 -21.48 -16.02 3.05
C THR A 75 -22.39 -15.44 4.14
N SER A 76 -23.24 -16.28 4.69
CA SER A 76 -24.14 -15.90 5.77
C SER A 76 -23.66 -16.54 7.07
N SER A 77 -23.70 -15.75 8.14
CA SER A 77 -23.60 -16.29 9.49
C SER A 77 -24.76 -17.24 9.77
N THR A 78 -24.44 -18.45 10.24
CA THR A 78 -25.44 -19.41 10.74
C THR A 78 -26.07 -18.94 12.05
N ALA A 79 -25.37 -18.12 12.84
CA ALA A 79 -25.84 -17.67 14.16
C ALA A 79 -26.84 -16.51 14.05
N ASN A 80 -26.54 -15.50 13.22
CA ASN A 80 -27.23 -14.20 13.30
C ASN A 80 -27.87 -13.77 11.97
N SER A 81 -27.87 -14.64 10.95
CA SER A 81 -28.31 -14.33 9.57
C SER A 81 -27.62 -13.11 8.92
N LYS A 82 -26.59 -12.55 9.57
CA LYS A 82 -25.81 -11.43 9.06
C LYS A 82 -24.96 -11.93 7.91
N LYS A 83 -25.04 -11.23 6.78
CA LYS A 83 -24.39 -11.61 5.53
C LYS A 83 -23.15 -10.75 5.31
N TYR A 84 -22.01 -11.40 5.13
CA TYR A 84 -20.75 -10.78 4.77
C TYR A 84 -20.41 -11.16 3.34
N CYS A 85 -19.89 -10.18 2.61
CA CYS A 85 -19.59 -10.30 1.20
C CYS A 85 -18.19 -9.75 0.90
N ILE A 86 -17.55 -10.37 -0.08
CA ILE A 86 -16.27 -9.97 -0.64
C ILE A 86 -16.53 -9.15 -1.90
N TYR A 87 -16.15 -7.89 -1.83
CA TYR A 87 -16.19 -6.92 -2.91
C TYR A 87 -14.77 -6.63 -3.37
N THR A 88 -14.51 -6.74 -4.67
CA THR A 88 -13.14 -6.64 -5.20
C THR A 88 -13.05 -5.57 -6.27
N SER A 89 -12.01 -4.73 -6.19
CA SER A 89 -11.66 -3.75 -7.21
C SER A 89 -10.22 -3.98 -7.67
N ASN A 90 -10.03 -4.28 -8.95
CA ASN A 90 -8.71 -4.37 -9.59
C ASN A 90 -8.16 -2.99 -9.98
N ALA A 91 -9.01 -1.95 -9.97
CA ALA A 91 -8.65 -0.58 -10.32
C ALA A 91 -8.14 0.23 -9.12
N THR A 92 -8.43 -0.22 -7.91
CA THR A 92 -8.07 0.45 -6.67
C THR A 92 -6.69 -0.05 -6.20
N GLY A 93 -5.66 0.77 -6.42
CA GLY A 93 -4.29 0.50 -5.99
C GLY A 93 -3.50 -0.52 -6.82
N ALA A 94 -2.20 -0.61 -6.55
CA ALA A 94 -1.28 -1.45 -7.30
C ALA A 94 -1.62 -2.96 -7.20
N ASN A 95 -2.06 -3.41 -6.02
CA ASN A 95 -2.37 -4.82 -5.72
C ASN A 95 -3.86 -5.17 -5.87
N GLY A 96 -4.70 -4.17 -6.16
CA GLY A 96 -6.16 -4.27 -6.02
C GLY A 96 -6.63 -4.18 -4.57
N LEU A 97 -7.93 -4.01 -4.39
CA LEU A 97 -8.62 -3.98 -3.11
C LEU A 97 -9.59 -5.15 -3.00
N SER A 98 -9.62 -5.80 -1.85
CA SER A 98 -10.65 -6.76 -1.44
C SER A 98 -11.27 -6.32 -0.12
N LEU A 99 -12.52 -5.90 -0.18
CA LEU A 99 -13.31 -5.42 0.95
C LEU A 99 -14.28 -6.51 1.41
N ILE A 100 -14.15 -6.93 2.66
CA ILE A 100 -15.01 -7.91 3.32
C ILE A 100 -15.92 -7.17 4.28
N THR A 101 -17.19 -7.01 3.91
CA THR A 101 -18.17 -6.25 4.70
C THR A 101 -19.61 -6.62 4.36
N THR A 102 -20.57 -5.98 5.02
CA THR A 102 -22.00 -6.14 4.71
C THR A 102 -22.39 -5.39 3.44
N PRO A 103 -23.45 -5.80 2.73
CA PRO A 103 -23.90 -5.11 1.53
C PRO A 103 -24.18 -3.62 1.69
N LYS A 104 -24.73 -3.22 2.84
CA LYS A 104 -25.02 -1.81 3.14
C LYS A 104 -23.73 -0.98 3.14
N VAL A 105 -22.73 -1.40 3.91
CA VAL A 105 -21.47 -0.68 4.06
C VAL A 105 -20.68 -0.69 2.75
N ALA A 106 -20.73 -1.78 1.98
CA ALA A 106 -20.09 -1.83 0.67
C ALA A 106 -20.65 -0.80 -0.31
N THR A 107 -21.96 -0.53 -0.30
CA THR A 107 -22.56 0.52 -1.13
C THR A 107 -22.04 1.90 -0.75
N GLU A 108 -21.93 2.19 0.55
CA GLU A 108 -21.39 3.47 1.04
C GLU A 108 -19.88 3.59 0.75
N ALA A 109 -19.16 2.47 0.68
CA ALA A 109 -17.73 2.45 0.38
C ALA A 109 -17.37 2.74 -1.09
N ILE A 110 -18.35 2.73 -2.01
CA ILE A 110 -18.12 2.93 -3.45
C ILE A 110 -17.37 4.23 -3.75
N GLN A 111 -17.69 5.30 -3.04
CA GLN A 111 -17.08 6.62 -3.25
C GLN A 111 -15.55 6.61 -3.01
N TYR A 112 -15.05 5.71 -2.17
CA TYR A 112 -13.63 5.60 -1.87
C TYR A 112 -12.86 4.72 -2.87
N LEU A 113 -13.54 4.02 -3.79
CA LEU A 113 -12.88 3.12 -4.75
C LEU A 113 -12.09 3.88 -5.81
N SER A 114 -12.52 5.09 -6.14
CA SER A 114 -11.86 6.00 -7.07
C SER A 114 -10.75 6.84 -6.42
N GLU A 115 -10.61 6.79 -5.09
CA GLU A 115 -9.52 7.45 -4.42
C GLU A 115 -8.23 6.65 -4.67
N ASP A 116 -7.38 7.19 -5.55
CA ASP A 116 -6.01 6.72 -5.69
C ASP A 116 -5.10 7.62 -4.85
N PRO A 117 -4.70 7.19 -3.64
CA PRO A 117 -3.81 7.98 -2.80
C PRO A 117 -2.48 8.26 -3.52
N LEU A 118 -2.06 7.41 -4.47
CA LEU A 118 -0.85 7.68 -5.25
C LEU A 118 -1.00 8.94 -6.07
N SER A 119 -2.11 9.11 -6.77
CA SER A 119 -2.36 10.32 -7.57
C SER A 119 -2.39 11.61 -6.75
N ASN A 120 -2.71 11.54 -5.46
CA ASN A 120 -2.72 12.70 -4.56
C ASN A 120 -1.31 13.11 -4.10
N PHE A 121 -0.37 12.16 -4.01
CA PHE A 121 0.95 12.40 -3.44
C PHE A 121 2.10 12.28 -4.45
N LEU A 122 1.89 11.61 -5.58
CA LEU A 122 2.90 11.21 -6.55
C LEU A 122 2.36 11.34 -7.98
N THR A 123 3.22 11.72 -8.91
CA THR A 123 2.96 11.51 -10.34
C THR A 123 3.01 10.01 -10.68
N GLN A 124 2.43 9.61 -11.82
CA GLN A 124 2.51 8.22 -12.30
C GLN A 124 3.97 7.70 -12.36
N GLU A 125 4.90 8.51 -12.87
CA GLU A 125 6.32 8.17 -12.94
C GLU A 125 6.94 8.02 -11.54
N GLN A 126 6.60 8.90 -10.60
CA GLN A 126 7.08 8.80 -9.21
C GLN A 126 6.51 7.56 -8.50
N ALA A 127 5.25 7.22 -8.74
CA ALA A 127 4.65 5.99 -8.25
C ALA A 127 5.37 4.78 -8.85
N GLU A 128 5.59 4.73 -10.16
CA GLU A 128 6.32 3.63 -10.80
C GLU A 128 7.74 3.48 -10.24
N LEU A 129 8.44 4.59 -10.00
CA LEU A 129 9.75 4.58 -9.35
C LEU A 129 9.67 4.02 -7.92
N LEU A 130 8.70 4.46 -7.12
CA LEU A 130 8.51 4.01 -5.74
C LEU A 130 8.17 2.51 -5.66
N TYR A 131 7.34 2.01 -6.58
CA TYR A 131 6.80 0.65 -6.54
C TYR A 131 7.63 -0.40 -7.30
N TYR A 132 8.28 -0.02 -8.40
CA TYR A 132 8.92 -0.98 -9.31
C TYR A 132 10.44 -0.79 -9.44
N ASN A 133 10.97 0.42 -9.24
CA ASN A 133 12.35 0.75 -9.62
C ASN A 133 13.33 0.96 -8.45
N ALA A 134 12.96 0.48 -7.25
CA ALA A 134 13.67 0.61 -5.96
C ALA A 134 13.15 1.77 -5.09
N PRO A 135 12.32 1.48 -4.06
CA PRO A 135 11.93 2.49 -3.08
C PRO A 135 13.17 3.11 -2.40
N PRO A 136 13.06 4.34 -1.87
CA PRO A 136 14.16 5.04 -1.19
C PRO A 136 14.48 4.47 0.20
N TYR A 137 14.05 3.23 0.45
CA TYR A 137 14.27 2.47 1.67
C TYR A 137 14.43 0.99 1.32
N LYS A 138 15.10 0.25 2.21
CA LYS A 138 15.17 -1.21 2.18
C LYS A 138 14.65 -1.75 3.50
N VAL A 139 14.00 -2.91 3.45
CA VAL A 139 13.65 -3.66 4.66
C VAL A 139 14.94 -4.25 5.24
N VAL A 140 15.12 -4.15 6.55
CA VAL A 140 16.22 -4.75 7.31
C VAL A 140 15.65 -5.70 8.36
N GLU A 141 16.32 -6.84 8.51
CA GLU A 141 15.88 -7.93 9.37
C GLU A 141 16.03 -7.60 10.87
N GLN A 142 17.08 -6.86 11.21
CA GLN A 142 17.42 -6.52 12.58
C GLN A 142 17.83 -5.05 12.67
N ILE A 143 17.06 -4.30 13.47
CA ILE A 143 17.41 -3.00 14.02
C ILE A 143 17.62 -3.23 15.52
N ASP A 144 18.75 -2.78 16.04
CA ASP A 144 19.12 -3.00 17.44
C ASP A 144 18.01 -2.55 18.40
N GLY A 145 17.54 -3.50 19.22
CA GLY A 145 16.45 -3.30 20.18
C GLY A 145 15.05 -3.08 19.58
N LYS A 146 14.88 -3.20 18.25
CA LYS A 146 13.61 -2.89 17.55
C LYS A 146 13.11 -4.00 16.62
N GLY A 147 13.95 -4.96 16.24
CA GLY A 147 13.57 -6.05 15.31
C GLY A 147 13.57 -5.58 13.86
N LYS A 148 12.65 -6.09 13.03
CA LYS A 148 12.55 -5.71 11.60
C LYS A 148 12.13 -4.26 11.42
N GLY A 149 12.63 -3.62 10.36
CA GLY A 149 12.20 -2.28 10.00
C GLY A 149 12.70 -1.84 8.63
N VAL A 150 12.61 -0.54 8.37
CA VAL A 150 13.07 0.04 7.10
C VAL A 150 14.22 1.03 7.34
N VAL A 151 15.21 1.01 6.46
CA VAL A 151 16.35 1.94 6.47
C VAL A 151 16.41 2.65 5.13
N ALA A 152 16.56 3.97 5.15
CA ALA A 152 16.69 4.76 3.93
C ALA A 152 17.93 4.34 3.12
N THR A 153 17.79 4.20 1.80
CA THR A 153 18.89 3.85 0.87
C THR A 153 19.56 5.09 0.28
N ARG A 154 18.94 6.25 0.45
CA ARG A 154 19.45 7.57 0.06
C ARG A 154 18.95 8.65 1.01
N LEU A 155 19.46 9.87 0.84
CA LEU A 155 18.91 11.04 1.50
C LEU A 155 17.46 11.26 1.03
N ILE A 156 16.53 11.37 1.99
CA ILE A 156 15.14 11.75 1.78
C ILE A 156 15.02 13.23 2.13
N LYS A 157 14.55 14.05 1.19
CA LYS A 157 14.42 15.49 1.42
C LYS A 157 13.31 15.80 2.40
N LYS A 158 13.40 16.94 3.07
CA LYS A 158 12.31 17.46 3.89
C LYS A 158 11.06 17.61 3.02
N PHE A 159 9.93 17.11 3.50
CA PHE A 159 8.62 17.10 2.81
C PHE A 159 8.53 16.21 1.56
N GLU A 160 9.49 15.30 1.35
CA GLU A 160 9.40 14.31 0.27
C GLU A 160 8.46 13.15 0.65
N THR A 161 7.53 12.82 -0.23
CA THR A 161 6.76 11.57 -0.14
C THR A 161 7.67 10.41 -0.55
N PHE A 162 8.03 9.57 0.41
CA PHE A 162 8.94 8.45 0.19
C PHE A 162 8.31 7.09 0.48
N MET A 163 7.08 7.06 0.98
CA MET A 163 6.32 5.85 1.28
C MET A 163 4.82 6.19 1.24
N VAL A 164 4.09 5.48 0.38
CA VAL A 164 2.63 5.51 0.34
C VAL A 164 2.20 4.05 0.27
N ASP A 165 1.21 3.66 1.06
CA ASP A 165 0.65 2.32 1.01
C ASP A 165 -0.88 2.40 0.93
N GLN A 166 -1.46 1.39 0.32
CA GLN A 166 -2.89 1.25 0.12
C GLN A 166 -3.32 -0.13 0.58
N ALA A 167 -4.43 -0.16 1.33
CA ALA A 167 -4.93 -1.41 1.85
C ALA A 167 -5.30 -2.36 0.70
N SER A 168 -4.75 -3.56 0.72
CA SER A 168 -5.08 -4.60 -0.24
C SER A 168 -6.25 -5.46 0.26
N VAL A 169 -6.32 -5.72 1.56
CA VAL A 169 -7.46 -6.39 2.19
C VAL A 169 -8.03 -5.52 3.30
N VAL A 170 -9.33 -5.29 3.29
CA VAL A 170 -10.04 -4.51 4.30
C VAL A 170 -11.19 -5.36 4.83
N MET A 171 -11.21 -5.64 6.13
CA MET A 171 -12.14 -6.58 6.75
C MET A 171 -12.87 -5.94 7.92
N ASP A 172 -14.20 -5.99 7.92
CA ASP A 172 -15.06 -5.47 8.99
C ASP A 172 -14.67 -6.12 10.32
N LEU A 173 -14.39 -5.29 11.34
CA LEU A 173 -13.96 -5.78 12.65
C LEU A 173 -15.01 -6.66 13.33
N ASN A 174 -16.28 -6.36 13.11
CA ASN A 174 -17.37 -7.09 13.71
C ASN A 174 -17.56 -8.48 13.07
N MET A 175 -16.93 -8.77 11.92
CA MET A 175 -17.13 -10.03 11.22
C MET A 175 -16.77 -11.25 12.08
N LYS A 176 -15.68 -11.17 12.85
CA LYS A 176 -15.22 -12.26 13.73
C LYS A 176 -16.24 -12.63 14.80
N ASP A 177 -17.02 -11.66 15.28
CA ASP A 177 -18.05 -11.89 16.31
C ASP A 177 -19.33 -12.50 15.73
N HIS A 178 -19.52 -12.38 14.42
CA HIS A 178 -20.73 -12.85 13.73
C HIS A 178 -20.48 -14.11 12.91
N MET A 179 -19.24 -14.54 12.67
CA MET A 179 -18.94 -15.70 11.83
C MET A 179 -18.15 -16.76 12.59
N GLY A 180 -18.45 -18.03 12.29
CA GLY A 180 -17.63 -19.14 12.78
C GLY A 180 -16.21 -19.06 12.24
N LYS A 181 -15.25 -19.62 12.99
CA LYS A 181 -13.82 -19.54 12.63
C LYS A 181 -13.52 -20.12 11.25
N ARG A 182 -14.18 -21.23 10.87
CA ARG A 182 -13.98 -21.87 9.55
C ARG A 182 -14.48 -20.96 8.43
N GLU A 183 -15.66 -20.37 8.59
CA GLU A 183 -16.23 -19.44 7.62
C GLU A 183 -15.39 -18.16 7.52
N ASN A 184 -14.85 -17.67 8.64
CA ASN A 184 -13.93 -16.52 8.69
C ASN A 184 -12.64 -16.79 7.90
N MET A 185 -12.00 -17.94 8.14
CA MET A 185 -10.81 -18.35 7.38
C MET A 185 -11.14 -18.50 5.88
N HIS A 186 -12.28 -19.12 5.55
CA HIS A 186 -12.68 -19.35 4.16
C HIS A 186 -12.94 -18.04 3.40
N ILE A 187 -13.70 -17.11 3.99
CA ILE A 187 -13.99 -15.83 3.35
C ILE A 187 -12.71 -15.00 3.16
N LEU A 188 -11.80 -15.06 4.12
CA LEU A 188 -10.54 -14.32 4.05
C LEU A 188 -9.60 -14.88 2.99
N ARG A 189 -9.45 -16.20 2.91
CA ARG A 189 -8.72 -16.87 1.82
C ARG A 189 -9.28 -16.48 0.45
N GLU A 190 -10.61 -16.53 0.31
CA GLU A 190 -11.27 -16.17 -0.94
C GLU A 190 -11.08 -14.68 -1.25
N ALA A 191 -11.04 -13.81 -0.24
CA ALA A 191 -10.79 -12.38 -0.43
C ALA A 191 -9.39 -12.11 -1.00
N VAL A 192 -8.37 -12.79 -0.47
CA VAL A 192 -6.98 -12.70 -0.97
C VAL A 192 -6.88 -13.26 -2.38
N ARG A 193 -7.44 -14.45 -2.65
CA ARG A 193 -7.40 -15.11 -3.96
C ARG A 193 -7.97 -14.24 -5.10
N ARG A 194 -8.92 -13.36 -4.79
CA ARG A 194 -9.61 -12.53 -5.78
C ARG A 194 -8.87 -11.24 -6.13
N LEU A 195 -7.83 -10.88 -5.37
CA LEU A 195 -6.99 -9.72 -5.62
C LEU A 195 -6.34 -9.75 -7.01
N LYS A 196 -5.87 -8.57 -7.45
CA LYS A 196 -5.07 -8.45 -8.67
C LYS A 196 -3.67 -9.07 -8.47
N ARG A 197 -3.10 -8.94 -7.26
CA ARG A 197 -1.80 -9.51 -6.85
C ARG A 197 -1.90 -10.22 -5.50
N PRO A 198 -2.45 -11.46 -5.44
CA PRO A 198 -2.59 -12.20 -4.19
C PRO A 198 -1.24 -12.48 -3.47
N GLU A 199 -0.16 -12.60 -4.23
CA GLU A 199 1.21 -12.81 -3.74
C GLU A 199 1.71 -11.71 -2.81
N SER A 200 1.19 -10.49 -2.97
CA SER A 200 1.51 -9.37 -2.07
C SER A 200 1.05 -9.62 -0.64
N VAL A 201 0.03 -10.44 -0.44
CA VAL A 201 -0.49 -10.81 0.89
C VAL A 201 0.09 -12.14 1.35
N THR A 202 0.11 -13.16 0.48
CA THR A 202 0.60 -14.50 0.88
C THR A 202 2.10 -14.51 1.17
N GLY A 203 2.88 -13.62 0.55
CA GLY A 203 4.30 -13.41 0.83
C GLY A 203 4.59 -12.80 2.21
N LEU A 204 3.57 -12.26 2.90
CA LEU A 204 3.71 -11.77 4.28
C LEU A 204 3.69 -12.91 5.31
N SER A 205 3.25 -14.10 4.90
CA SER A 205 3.29 -15.28 5.74
C SER A 205 4.73 -15.72 5.96
N GLY A 206 5.21 -15.63 7.20
CA GLY A 206 6.54 -16.10 7.57
C GLY A 206 6.78 -17.61 7.43
N ARG A 207 5.79 -18.37 6.93
CA ARG A 207 5.85 -19.83 6.80
C ARG A 207 6.10 -20.35 5.39
N HIS A 208 6.14 -19.49 4.36
CA HIS A 208 6.41 -19.91 2.98
C HIS A 208 7.90 -20.05 2.61
N GLY A 209 8.77 -20.29 3.60
CA GLY A 209 10.16 -20.70 3.40
C GLY A 209 10.39 -22.22 3.45
N VAL A 210 9.34 -23.03 3.67
CA VAL A 210 9.44 -24.49 3.69
C VAL A 210 8.70 -25.05 2.47
N VAL A 211 9.27 -24.85 1.29
CA VAL A 211 9.18 -25.92 0.28
C VAL A 211 10.14 -26.98 0.79
N SER A 212 9.64 -27.93 1.56
CA SER A 212 10.35 -29.17 1.83
C SER A 212 10.47 -29.90 0.50
N VAL A 213 11.52 -29.61 -0.25
CA VAL A 213 12.08 -30.59 -1.18
C VAL A 213 12.62 -31.68 -0.26
N MET A 214 11.81 -32.72 -0.06
CA MET A 214 12.30 -33.98 0.47
C MET A 214 13.23 -34.55 -0.58
N GLU A 215 14.53 -34.30 -0.43
CA GLU A 215 15.53 -35.22 -0.95
C GLU A 215 15.61 -36.39 0.03
N ASP A 216 15.01 -37.51 -0.38
CA ASP A 216 15.24 -38.80 0.24
C ASP A 216 16.71 -39.21 0.01
N ASP A 217 17.53 -39.18 1.06
CA ASP A 217 18.51 -40.24 1.26
C ASP A 217 18.80 -40.44 2.75
N LYS A 218 18.42 -41.64 3.23
CA LYS A 218 18.82 -42.29 4.49
C LYS A 218 18.25 -41.73 5.79
N GLY A 219 17.02 -42.15 6.06
CA GLY A 219 16.80 -43.28 6.97
C GLY A 219 17.26 -43.12 8.41
N GLU A 220 16.45 -42.41 9.21
CA GLU A 220 16.19 -42.76 10.60
C GLU A 220 14.90 -42.06 11.05
N THR A 221 13.85 -42.85 11.26
CA THR A 221 12.50 -42.42 11.62
C THR A 221 12.44 -42.08 13.11
N HIS A 222 12.43 -40.79 13.43
CA HIS A 222 11.83 -40.31 14.68
C HIS A 222 10.39 -39.89 14.40
N GLU A 223 9.44 -40.69 14.87
CA GLU A 223 8.00 -40.39 14.89
C GLU A 223 7.72 -39.25 15.87
N ASP A 224 8.06 -38.03 15.50
CA ASP A 224 7.33 -36.88 16.02
C ASP A 224 5.98 -36.86 15.32
N LYS A 225 4.92 -36.99 16.11
CA LYS A 225 3.51 -36.98 15.70
C LYS A 225 3.20 -35.67 14.97
N SER A 226 3.51 -35.63 13.68
CA SER A 226 2.81 -34.81 12.72
C SER A 226 1.37 -35.32 12.74
N GLU A 227 0.50 -34.57 13.40
CA GLU A 227 -0.93 -34.76 13.24
C GLU A 227 -1.24 -34.63 11.75
N GLU A 228 -1.37 -35.79 11.13
CA GLU A 228 -1.89 -36.02 9.79
C GLU A 228 -3.29 -35.41 9.74
N MET A 229 -3.33 -34.13 9.37
CA MET A 229 -4.57 -33.40 9.19
C MET A 229 -5.20 -33.91 7.89
N LYS A 230 -6.01 -34.96 8.04
CA LYS A 230 -6.90 -35.52 7.01
C LYS A 230 -7.49 -34.42 6.14
N GLY A 231 -7.41 -34.64 4.82
CA GLY A 231 -7.91 -33.74 3.79
C GLY A 231 -9.35 -33.26 4.05
N GLY A 232 -9.51 -31.94 3.99
CA GLY A 232 -10.80 -31.25 4.05
C GLY A 232 -10.69 -29.86 4.69
N ASP A 233 -10.59 -28.81 3.87
CA ASP A 233 -10.99 -27.43 4.21
C ASP A 233 -10.49 -26.78 5.52
N ALA A 234 -9.18 -26.52 5.63
CA ALA A 234 -8.63 -25.57 6.62
C ALA A 234 -7.58 -24.62 6.03
N SER A 235 -7.78 -24.19 4.80
CA SER A 235 -6.77 -23.51 3.96
C SER A 235 -6.78 -21.97 4.04
N GLY A 236 -7.41 -21.35 5.04
CA GLY A 236 -7.39 -19.89 5.25
C GLY A 236 -6.59 -19.42 6.45
N LYS A 237 -5.85 -20.34 7.09
CA LYS A 237 -5.07 -20.08 8.30
C LYS A 237 -3.93 -19.09 8.05
N VAL A 238 -3.30 -19.17 6.86
CA VAL A 238 -2.19 -18.29 6.49
C VAL A 238 -2.67 -16.85 6.39
N GLU A 239 -3.78 -16.62 5.69
CA GLU A 239 -4.35 -15.30 5.53
C GLU A 239 -4.88 -14.75 6.86
N GLU A 240 -5.46 -15.60 7.71
CA GLU A 240 -5.87 -15.23 9.08
C GLU A 240 -4.68 -14.77 9.91
N ASP A 241 -3.60 -15.56 9.97
CA ASP A 241 -2.37 -15.23 10.69
C ASP A 241 -1.76 -13.89 10.19
N VAL A 242 -1.74 -13.67 8.87
CA VAL A 242 -1.28 -12.40 8.28
C VAL A 242 -2.17 -11.24 8.70
N MET A 243 -3.50 -11.37 8.63
CA MET A 243 -4.43 -10.32 9.05
C MET A 243 -4.37 -10.04 10.55
N GLU A 244 -4.04 -11.01 11.39
CA GLU A 244 -3.92 -10.80 12.84
C GLU A 244 -2.63 -10.07 13.23
N THR A 245 -1.56 -10.27 12.46
CA THR A 245 -0.22 -9.76 12.80
C THR A 245 0.14 -8.47 12.07
N ASN A 246 -0.41 -8.25 10.87
CA ASN A 246 0.00 -7.17 9.97
C ASN A 246 -1.10 -6.17 9.62
N ALA A 247 -2.34 -6.38 10.08
CA ALA A 247 -3.42 -5.44 9.78
C ALA A 247 -3.51 -4.32 10.83
N PHE A 248 -3.89 -3.13 10.38
CA PHE A 248 -4.08 -1.94 11.20
C PHE A 248 -5.56 -1.55 11.27
N GLY A 249 -5.96 -0.89 12.36
CA GLY A 249 -7.29 -0.31 12.46
C GLY A 249 -7.50 0.82 11.46
N THR A 250 -8.64 0.83 10.77
CA THR A 250 -9.06 1.91 9.87
C THR A 250 -10.58 2.08 9.93
N THR A 251 -11.11 3.11 9.28
CA THR A 251 -12.54 3.38 9.20
C THR A 251 -12.99 3.55 7.75
N VAL A 252 -14.10 2.91 7.38
CA VAL A 252 -14.72 3.06 6.05
C VAL A 252 -16.21 3.27 6.28
N ALA A 253 -16.77 4.35 5.72
CA ALA A 253 -18.19 4.70 5.90
C ALA A 253 -18.64 4.74 7.39
N GLY A 254 -17.77 5.23 8.28
CA GLY A 254 -18.04 5.32 9.72
C GLY A 254 -17.97 4.00 10.49
N GLU A 255 -17.74 2.88 9.80
CA GLU A 255 -17.56 1.56 10.41
C GLU A 255 -16.08 1.26 10.61
N SER A 256 -15.75 0.41 11.59
CA SER A 256 -14.36 0.09 11.94
C SER A 256 -13.88 -1.20 11.26
N PHE A 257 -12.67 -1.16 10.72
CA PHE A 257 -12.09 -2.20 9.87
C PHE A 257 -10.66 -2.54 10.28
N ARG A 258 -10.22 -3.74 9.90
CA ARG A 258 -8.80 -4.09 9.79
C ARG A 258 -8.38 -3.93 8.34
N GLY A 259 -7.41 -3.07 8.07
CA GLY A 259 -6.79 -2.90 6.76
C GLY A 259 -5.39 -3.52 6.75
N LEU A 260 -5.10 -4.34 5.75
CA LEU A 260 -3.76 -4.88 5.50
C LEU A 260 -3.09 -4.08 4.39
N PHE A 261 -1.90 -3.56 4.70
CA PHE A 261 -1.12 -2.65 3.87
C PHE A 261 0.21 -3.34 3.52
N PRO A 262 0.31 -4.04 2.38
CA PRO A 262 1.40 -4.97 2.16
C PRO A 262 2.80 -4.39 2.03
N LEU A 263 2.95 -3.10 1.69
CA LEU A 263 4.28 -2.49 1.52
C LEU A 263 4.92 -2.16 2.86
N VAL A 264 4.09 -1.84 3.86
CA VAL A 264 4.54 -1.51 5.23
C VAL A 264 4.38 -2.68 6.20
N ALA A 265 3.66 -3.72 5.79
CA ALA A 265 3.59 -4.98 6.52
C ALA A 265 4.94 -5.72 6.48
N VAL A 266 5.22 -6.49 7.53
CA VAL A 266 6.49 -7.17 7.72
C VAL A 266 6.30 -8.66 7.48
N SER A 267 7.05 -9.24 6.55
CA SER A 267 7.16 -10.71 6.42
C SER A 267 8.27 -11.23 7.33
N VAL A 268 8.08 -12.36 8.00
CA VAL A 268 9.15 -13.04 8.75
C VAL A 268 9.86 -14.01 7.79
N GLN A 269 10.83 -13.54 7.02
CA GLN A 269 11.77 -14.47 6.36
C GLN A 269 12.72 -15.03 7.42
N GLY A 270 12.54 -16.31 7.77
CA GLY A 270 13.50 -17.03 8.60
C GLY A 270 14.65 -17.54 7.73
N GLU A 271 15.80 -16.85 7.77
CA GLU A 271 17.03 -17.38 7.17
C GLU A 271 17.86 -18.06 8.26
N PHE A 272 18.05 -19.38 8.12
CA PHE A 272 18.88 -20.19 9.01
C PHE A 272 20.35 -19.81 8.81
N ILE A 273 20.93 -19.07 9.77
CA ILE A 273 22.39 -18.96 9.88
C ILE A 273 22.90 -20.32 10.37
N THR A 274 23.37 -21.17 9.46
CA THR A 274 24.22 -22.29 9.84
C THR A 274 25.58 -21.74 10.26
N SER A 275 25.71 -21.38 11.53
CA SER A 275 27.01 -21.10 12.13
C SER A 275 27.80 -22.42 12.19
N LYS A 276 28.65 -22.65 11.18
CA LYS A 276 29.71 -23.65 11.26
C LYS A 276 30.65 -23.23 12.37
N ARG A 277 30.46 -23.82 13.55
CA ARG A 277 31.42 -23.76 14.66
C ARG A 277 32.64 -24.56 14.26
N GLU A 278 33.68 -23.87 13.80
CA GLU A 278 34.98 -24.44 13.53
C GLU A 278 35.62 -24.80 14.89
N GLU A 279 35.57 -26.09 15.25
CA GLU A 279 36.30 -26.63 16.39
C GLU A 279 37.80 -26.54 16.11
N LYS A 280 38.49 -25.70 16.89
CA LYS A 280 39.94 -25.72 17.01
C LYS A 280 40.37 -27.06 17.59
N GLY A 281 40.92 -27.92 16.75
CA GLY A 281 41.73 -29.07 17.18
C GLY A 281 42.95 -28.59 17.96
N HIS A 282 43.02 -28.96 19.24
CA HIS A 282 44.28 -29.06 19.98
C HIS A 282 45.14 -30.15 19.34
N LEU A 283 46.34 -29.80 18.91
CA LEU A 283 47.42 -30.76 18.70
C LEU A 283 48.37 -30.69 19.91
N CYS A 284 48.64 -31.88 20.46
CA CYS A 284 49.75 -32.16 21.36
C CYS A 284 51.11 -31.86 20.72
#